data_AF-A0A2E5B9I5-F1
#
_entry.id   AF-A0A2E5B9I5-F1
#
_cell.length_a   1.000
_cell.length_b   1.000
_cell.length_c   1.000
_cell.angle_alpha   90.00
_cell.angle_beta   90.00
_cell.angle_gamma   90.00
#
_symmetry.space_group_name_H-M   'P 1'
#
loop_
_entity.id
_entity.type
_entity.pdbx_description
1 polymer ?
#
loop_
_entity_poly.entity_id
_entity_poly.type
_entity_poly.pdbx_seq_one_letter_code
_entity_poly.pdbx_strand_id
1 'polypeptide(L)' 'MLNHLSDLLETWCKSQQLEFISADDLLYQSYNELSISQREWLVKYISIWDATQDFEVDINTNKLETFIPTFHD' A
#
# COMPACT_ATOMS: atom_id res chain seq x y z
N MET A 1 5.30 -5.82 4.82
CA MET A 1 5.79 -4.47 4.43
C MET A 1 4.66 -3.43 4.48
N LEU A 2 3.44 -3.85 4.19
CA LEU A 2 2.21 -3.04 4.25
C LEU A 2 1.85 -2.47 5.64
N ASN A 3 2.21 -3.15 6.74
CA ASN A 3 2.00 -2.63 8.10
C ASN A 3 2.69 -1.27 8.33
N HIS A 4 3.89 -1.08 7.77
CA HIS A 4 4.61 0.20 7.89
C HIS A 4 3.95 1.31 7.08
N LEU A 5 3.42 1.00 5.90
CA LEU A 5 2.69 1.97 5.11
C LEU A 5 1.38 2.38 5.80
N SER A 6 0.67 1.42 6.39
CA SER A 6 -0.57 1.69 7.13
C SER A 6 -0.31 2.59 8.34
N ASP A 7 0.78 2.35 9.08
CA ASP A 7 1.22 3.21 10.19
C ASP A 7 1.64 4.63 9.74
N LEU A 8 2.30 4.72 8.57
CA LEU A 8 2.65 6.00 7.94
C LEU A 8 1.39 6.81 7.57
N LEU A 9 0.40 6.17 6.96
CA LEU A 9 -0.88 6.80 6.60
C LEU A 9 -1.66 7.23 7.85
N GLU A 10 -1.67 6.40 8.90
CA GLU A 10 -2.33 6.72 10.17
C GLU A 10 -1.70 7.95 10.82
N THR A 11 -0.37 7.99 10.88
CA THR A 11 0.39 9.11 11.43
C THR A 11 0.14 10.39 10.63
N TRP A 12 0.10 10.29 9.30
CA TRP A 12 -0.20 11.41 8.42
C TRP A 12 -1.64 11.91 8.62
N CYS A 13 -2.64 11.03 8.65
CA CYS A 13 -4.04 11.40 8.91
C CYS A 13 -4.19 12.09 10.27
N LYS A 14 -3.56 11.57 11.32
CA LYS A 14 -3.53 12.19 12.66
C LYS A 14 -2.94 13.60 12.62
N SER A 15 -1.86 13.80 11.86
CA SER A 15 -1.23 15.12 11.70
C SER A 15 -2.10 16.11 10.90
N GLN A 16 -2.90 15.62 9.96
CA GLN A 16 -3.81 16.44 9.17
C GLN A 16 -5.20 16.57 9.82
N GLN A 17 -5.42 15.94 10.98
CA GLN A 17 -6.71 15.82 11.67
C GLN A 17 -7.83 15.23 10.79
N LEU A 18 -7.45 14.31 9.90
CA LEU A 18 -8.38 13.59 9.03
C LEU A 18 -8.78 12.26 9.68
N GLU A 19 -9.98 11.79 9.34
CA GLU A 19 -10.41 10.45 9.73
C GLU A 19 -9.48 9.41 9.09
N PHE A 20 -9.07 8.42 9.88
CA PHE A 20 -8.23 7.34 9.35
C PHE A 20 -9.07 6.40 8.51
N ILE A 21 -9.04 6.62 7.20
CA ILE A 21 -9.69 5.81 6.18
C ILE A 21 -8.66 5.41 5.11
N SER A 22 -9.08 4.53 4.19
CA SER A 22 -8.24 4.07 3.08
C SER A 22 -7.73 5.25 2.26
N ALA A 23 -6.46 5.21 1.81
CA ALA A 23 -5.87 6.32 1.03
C ALA A 23 -6.68 6.66 -0.24
N ASP A 24 -7.32 5.66 -0.85
CA ASP A 24 -8.20 5.82 -2.01
C ASP A 24 -9.51 6.56 -1.64
N ASP A 25 -10.18 6.10 -0.57
CA ASP A 25 -11.35 6.78 0.00
C ASP A 25 -11.01 8.20 0.43
N LEU A 26 -9.88 8.43 1.10
CA LEU A 26 -9.47 9.77 1.53
C LEU A 26 -9.21 10.68 0.33
N LEU A 27 -8.60 10.15 -0.74
CA LEU A 27 -8.39 10.90 -1.98
C LEU A 27 -9.71 11.28 -2.64
N TYR A 28 -10.70 10.38 -2.70
CA TYR A 28 -11.99 10.62 -3.34
C TYR A 28 -12.94 11.46 -2.47
N GLN A 29 -13.03 11.14 -1.19
CA GLN A 29 -13.98 11.69 -0.23
C GLN A 29 -13.55 13.08 0.24
N SER A 30 -12.26 13.27 0.52
CA SER A 30 -11.69 14.57 0.89
C SER A 30 -11.05 15.29 -0.30
N TYR A 31 -11.29 14.84 -1.55
CA TYR A 31 -10.69 15.41 -2.76
C TYR A 31 -10.74 16.94 -2.73
N ASN A 32 -11.91 17.51 -2.46
CA ASN A 32 -12.16 18.96 -2.53
C ASN A 32 -11.58 19.75 -1.34
N GLU A 33 -11.29 19.08 -0.22
CA GLU A 33 -10.72 19.68 1.00
C GLU A 33 -9.19 19.55 1.03
N LEU A 34 -8.65 18.60 0.28
CA LEU A 34 -7.23 18.35 0.16
C LEU A 34 -6.55 19.38 -0.76
N SER A 35 -5.44 19.93 -0.28
CA SER A 35 -4.51 20.72 -1.09
C SER A 35 -3.83 19.85 -2.14
N ILE A 36 -3.37 20.48 -3.23
CA ILE A 36 -2.68 19.82 -4.35
C ILE A 36 -1.53 18.92 -3.84
N SER A 37 -0.73 19.42 -2.89
CA SER A 37 0.36 18.65 -2.28
C SER A 37 -0.11 17.43 -1.50
N GLN A 38 -1.27 17.50 -0.84
CA GLN A 38 -1.82 16.36 -0.10
C GLN A 38 -2.34 15.29 -1.08
N ARG A 39 -3.02 15.71 -2.16
CA ARG A 39 -3.42 14.78 -3.24
C ARG A 39 -2.23 14.11 -3.89
N GLU A 40 -1.18 14.88 -4.23
CA GLU A 40 0.04 14.31 -4.79
C GLU A 40 0.70 13.30 -3.84
N TRP A 41 0.70 13.59 -2.54
CA TRP A 41 1.21 12.67 -1.54
C TRP A 41 0.39 11.38 -1.48
N LEU A 42 -0.94 11.47 -1.48
CA LEU A 42 -1.85 10.32 -1.47
C LEU A 42 -1.71 9.46 -2.72
N VAL A 43 -1.65 10.07 -3.91
CA VAL A 43 -1.46 9.35 -5.18
C VAL A 43 -0.12 8.60 -5.17
N LYS A 44 0.95 9.24 -4.70
CA LYS A 44 2.26 8.57 -4.54
C LYS A 44 2.20 7.44 -3.51
N TYR A 45 1.53 7.66 -2.38
CA TYR A 45 1.36 6.65 -1.35
C TYR A 45 0.60 5.43 -1.89
N ILE A 46 -0.51 5.62 -2.60
CA ILE A 46 -1.28 4.54 -3.24
C ILE A 46 -0.42 3.78 -4.24
N SER A 47 0.38 4.48 -5.05
CA SER A 47 1.29 3.82 -6.00
C SER A 47 2.36 2.99 -5.30
N ILE A 48 2.92 3.47 -4.17
CA ILE A 48 3.87 2.69 -3.37
C ILE A 48 3.19 1.50 -2.70
N TRP A 49 1.96 1.70 -2.21
CA TRP A 49 1.14 0.64 -1.62
C TRP A 49 0.88 -0.49 -2.62
N ASP A 50 0.45 -0.15 -3.82
CA ASP A 50 0.19 -1.09 -4.91
C ASP A 50 1.46 -1.86 -5.31
N ALA A 51 2.58 -1.15 -5.49
CA ALA A 51 3.88 -1.78 -5.76
C ALA A 51 4.35 -2.68 -4.61
N THR A 52 4.07 -2.31 -3.36
CA THR A 52 4.43 -3.11 -2.18
C THR A 52 3.52 -4.33 -2.04
N GLN A 53 2.24 -4.19 -2.35
CA GLN A 53 1.29 -5.31 -2.42
C GLN A 53 1.72 -6.31 -3.49
N ASP A 54 1.99 -5.85 -4.71
CA ASP A 54 2.45 -6.68 -5.83
C ASP A 54 3.75 -7.42 -5.46
N PHE A 55 4.70 -6.72 -4.84
CA PHE A 55 5.94 -7.31 -4.38
C PHE A 55 5.76 -8.35 -3.25
N GLU A 56 4.88 -8.11 -2.26
CA GLU A 56 4.57 -9.11 -1.23
C GLU A 56 3.82 -10.32 -1.82
N VAL A 57 2.98 -10.13 -2.83
CA VAL A 57 2.30 -11.22 -3.55
C VAL A 57 3.31 -12.08 -4.31
N ASP A 58 4.26 -11.47 -5.02
CA ASP A 58 5.27 -12.19 -5.79
C ASP A 58 6.22 -13.01 -4.90
N ILE A 59 6.63 -12.48 -3.74
CA ILE A 59 7.45 -13.22 -2.76
C ILE A 59 6.70 -14.41 -2.17
N ASN A 60 5.40 -14.27 -1.89
CA ASN A 60 4.59 -15.37 -1.36
C ASN A 60 4.25 -16.42 -2.44
N THR A 61 4.17 -16.02 -3.70
CA THR A 61 3.89 -16.93 -4.84
C THR A 61 5.14 -17.70 -5.26
N ASN A 62 6.32 -17.07 -5.25
CA ASN A 62 7.61 -17.74 -5.48
C ASN A 62 7.99 -18.76 -4.38
N LYS A 63 7.30 -18.75 -3.24
CA LYS A 63 7.53 -19.73 -2.17
C LYS A 63 6.84 -21.09 -2.41
N LEU A 64 5.98 -21.20 -3.43
CA LEU A 64 5.33 -22.46 -3.80
C LEU A 64 6.05 -23.23 -4.93
N GLU A 65 7.05 -22.64 -5.58
CA GLU A 65 7.83 -23.30 -6.64
C GLU A 65 9.21 -23.81 -6.18
N THR A 66 9.46 -23.88 -4.87
CA THR A 66 10.66 -24.55 -4.35
C THR A 66 10.49 -26.06 -4.30
N PHE A 67 10.96 -26.70 -5.38
CA PHE A 67 11.64 -28.01 -5.43
C PHE A 67 10.84 -29.26 -5.05
N ILE A 68 10.31 -29.95 -6.06
CA ILE A 68 10.47 -31.41 -6.14
C ILE A 68 11.13 -31.71 -7.50
N PRO A 69 12.46 -31.91 -7.58
CA PRO A 69 13.02 -32.61 -8.70
C PRO A 69 12.59 -34.08 -8.56
N THR A 70 11.57 -34.49 -9.30
CA THR A 70 11.26 -35.91 -9.49
C THR A 70 12.40 -36.52 -10.30
N PHE A 71 13.46 -36.96 -9.62
CA PHE A 71 14.37 -37.95 -10.16
C PHE A 71 13.62 -39.29 -10.13
N HIS A 72 13.12 -39.71 -11.30
CA HIS A 72 12.69 -41.09 -11.52
C HIS A 72 13.90 -41.83 -12.11
N ASP A 73 14.34 -42.86 -11.40
CA ASP A 73 15.32 -43.87 -11.85
C ASP A 73 14.74 -44.73 -12.98
#